data_AF-A0A0K6G2M5-F1
#
_entry.id   AF-A0A0K6G2M5-F1
#
_cell.length_a   1.000
_cell.length_b   1.000
_cell.length_c   1.000
_cell.angle_alpha   90.00
_cell.angle_beta   90.00
_cell.angle_gamma   90.00
#
_symmetry.space_group_name_H-M   'P 1'
#
loop_
_entity.id
_entity.type
_entity.pdbx_description
1 polymer ?
#
loop_
_entity_poly.entity_id
_entity_poly.type
_entity_poly.pdbx_seq_one_letter_code
_entity_poly.pdbx_strand_id
1 'polypeptide(L)'
;MNGTGSGVADVESVMPNDGNTRVRFVQPVVKNTVESATSATNVNSDEACVLGTATKSFKAQHPVFHVVYVYLCETVKNKSKDGNPRIIETVAVPIRSTTRLRMALTLKHKQDYDVVVGFKEPTGRPRTDVPTLQYTIMGVQATYHNLTERGATDAAVRLNLLYSKGGLAGITEAVVVVTVKDVGLTGKIDRLFGGEFFRTLDTDSSTVSASEGTKVEGELKKPVEKLGSSEITPILEPAIIKPTSPGEKKAGRKRLIFNAAASTKHEREEGFNDLEGFLYRFRCLLSGLGESPFDGFSIAEERGQGSERLSTARRIRVPCKRQRNLG
;
A
#
# COMPACT_ATOMS: atom_id res chain seq x y z
N MET A 1 -8.85 10.82 -26.71
CA MET A 1 -7.66 11.53 -26.19
C MET A 1 -6.72 10.52 -25.61
N ASN A 2 -5.46 10.45 -26.08
CA ASN A 2 -4.42 9.66 -25.43
C ASN A 2 -4.22 10.21 -24.02
N GLY A 3 -4.16 9.33 -23.02
CA GLY A 3 -4.24 9.72 -21.61
C GLY A 3 -3.39 10.95 -21.31
N THR A 4 -2.07 10.81 -21.43
CA THR A 4 -1.04 11.81 -21.10
C THR A 4 -1.28 13.23 -21.59
N GLY A 5 -1.99 13.43 -22.71
CA GLY A 5 -2.07 14.71 -23.41
C GLY A 5 -0.89 14.98 -24.36
N SER A 6 0.06 14.04 -24.41
CA SER A 6 1.24 14.04 -25.28
C SER A 6 1.00 13.24 -26.56
N GLY A 7 1.65 13.63 -27.64
CA GLY A 7 1.73 12.88 -28.89
C GLY A 7 2.71 11.69 -28.79
N VAL A 8 2.73 10.84 -29.82
CA VAL A 8 3.74 9.77 -29.93
C VAL A 8 5.13 10.35 -30.19
N ALA A 9 5.21 11.49 -30.86
CA ALA A 9 6.46 12.24 -31.09
C ALA A 9 7.12 12.77 -29.79
N ASP A 10 6.39 12.84 -28.67
CA ASP A 10 6.93 13.28 -27.38
C ASP A 10 7.58 12.12 -26.59
N VAL A 11 7.63 10.90 -27.15
CA VAL A 11 8.15 9.70 -26.48
C VAL A 11 9.65 9.54 -26.72
N GLU A 12 10.46 9.94 -25.73
CA GLU A 12 11.92 9.82 -25.76
C GLU A 12 12.43 8.36 -25.76
N SER A 13 11.73 7.45 -25.06
CA SER A 13 12.14 6.04 -25.00
C SER A 13 10.99 5.06 -24.77
N VAL A 14 11.11 3.88 -25.37
CA VAL A 14 10.22 2.72 -25.18
C VAL A 14 11.00 1.59 -24.51
N MET A 15 10.54 1.15 -23.34
CA MET A 15 11.10 0.02 -22.60
C MET A 15 10.15 -1.19 -22.67
N PRO A 16 10.36 -2.14 -23.60
CA PRO A 16 9.58 -3.38 -23.66
C PRO A 16 9.91 -4.29 -22.46
N ASN A 17 8.90 -4.55 -21.63
CA ASN A 17 8.95 -5.47 -20.49
C ASN A 17 8.01 -6.66 -20.72
N ASP A 18 8.22 -7.76 -19.99
CA ASP A 18 7.56 -9.08 -20.17
C ASP A 18 8.03 -9.88 -21.40
N GLY A 19 8.05 -11.21 -21.27
CA GLY A 19 8.56 -12.15 -22.25
C GLY A 19 7.83 -12.12 -23.59
N ASN A 20 6.55 -11.73 -23.60
CA ASN A 20 5.76 -11.57 -24.83
C ASN A 20 6.32 -10.48 -25.76
N THR A 21 7.11 -9.52 -25.24
CA THR A 21 7.77 -8.50 -26.09
C THR A 21 8.96 -9.04 -26.88
N ARG A 22 9.41 -10.28 -26.62
CA ARG A 22 10.45 -10.97 -27.41
C ARG A 22 9.89 -11.64 -28.67
N VAL A 23 8.58 -11.66 -28.84
CA VAL A 23 7.93 -12.27 -30.00
C VAL A 23 8.25 -11.46 -31.26
N ARG A 24 8.82 -12.13 -32.28
CA ARG A 24 9.44 -11.49 -33.46
C ARG A 24 8.51 -10.57 -34.27
N PHE A 25 7.20 -10.76 -34.23
CA PHE A 25 6.24 -9.87 -34.91
C PHE A 25 5.84 -8.64 -34.07
N VAL A 26 6.01 -8.67 -32.74
CA VAL A 26 5.63 -7.56 -31.85
C VAL A 26 6.65 -6.42 -31.96
N GLN A 27 7.95 -6.74 -31.95
CA GLN A 27 9.01 -5.72 -31.95
C GLN A 27 9.00 -4.80 -33.17
N PRO A 28 8.81 -5.29 -34.43
CA PRO A 28 8.69 -4.42 -35.59
C PRO A 28 7.45 -3.51 -35.52
N VAL A 29 6.32 -4.01 -35.05
CA VAL A 29 5.09 -3.21 -34.90
C VAL A 29 5.32 -2.06 -33.90
N VAL A 30 5.94 -2.34 -32.75
CA VAL A 30 6.26 -1.30 -31.75
C VAL A 30 7.26 -0.28 -32.32
N LYS A 31 8.34 -0.74 -32.96
CA LYS A 31 9.36 0.15 -33.58
C LYS A 31 8.82 1.00 -34.72
N ASN A 32 7.88 0.48 -35.51
CA ASN A 32 7.21 1.24 -36.57
C ASN A 32 6.18 2.24 -36.01
N THR A 33 5.68 2.02 -34.79
CA THR A 33 4.68 2.91 -34.16
C THR A 33 5.32 4.11 -33.47
N VAL A 34 6.50 3.95 -32.87
CA VAL A 34 7.18 5.00 -32.05
C VAL A 34 8.46 5.53 -32.72
N GLU A 35 8.65 5.19 -33.99
CA GLU A 35 9.86 5.42 -34.78
C GLU A 35 11.12 4.73 -34.19
N SER A 36 12.07 4.35 -35.05
CA SER A 36 13.00 3.25 -34.74
C SER A 36 14.09 3.56 -33.71
N ALA A 37 14.28 4.83 -33.34
CA ALA A 37 15.45 5.31 -32.59
C ALA A 37 15.35 5.15 -31.05
N THR A 38 14.17 4.85 -30.50
CA THR A 38 13.85 5.08 -29.08
C THR A 38 13.72 3.79 -28.24
N SER A 39 13.91 2.60 -28.83
CA SER A 39 13.77 1.31 -28.13
C SER A 39 14.95 1.02 -27.19
N ALA A 40 14.76 1.18 -25.88
CA ALA A 40 15.74 0.86 -24.86
C ALA A 40 15.93 -0.66 -24.69
N THR A 41 17.12 -1.17 -25.01
CA THR A 41 17.52 -2.58 -24.86
C THR A 41 18.46 -2.83 -23.67
N ASN A 42 18.81 -1.79 -22.93
CA ASN A 42 19.66 -1.83 -21.74
C ASN A 42 18.92 -2.27 -20.45
N VAL A 43 17.65 -2.68 -20.57
CA VAL A 43 16.80 -3.12 -19.46
C VAL A 43 16.47 -4.60 -19.64
N ASN A 44 16.71 -5.42 -18.60
CA ASN A 44 16.29 -6.83 -18.63
C ASN A 44 14.76 -6.92 -18.44
N SER A 45 14.04 -7.17 -19.54
CA SER A 45 12.57 -7.26 -19.58
C SER A 45 11.93 -8.24 -18.59
N ASP A 46 12.67 -9.27 -18.15
CA ASP A 46 12.18 -10.30 -17.21
C ASP A 46 12.36 -9.86 -15.74
N GLU A 47 13.44 -9.13 -15.45
CA GLU A 47 13.85 -8.77 -14.09
C GLU A 47 13.48 -7.34 -13.70
N ALA A 48 13.26 -6.44 -14.66
CA ALA A 48 13.03 -5.00 -14.42
C ALA A 48 11.88 -4.73 -13.43
N CYS A 49 10.80 -5.50 -13.50
CA CYS A 49 9.67 -5.39 -12.57
C CYS A 49 10.06 -5.85 -11.14
N VAL A 50 10.85 -6.91 -11.02
CA VAL A 50 11.31 -7.47 -9.75
C VAL A 50 12.34 -6.54 -9.10
N LEU A 51 13.34 -6.09 -9.87
CA LEU A 51 14.35 -5.12 -9.45
C LEU A 51 13.73 -3.77 -9.09
N GLY A 52 12.74 -3.29 -9.86
CA GLY A 52 11.97 -2.09 -9.54
C GLY A 52 11.15 -2.24 -8.25
N THR A 53 10.64 -3.42 -7.95
CA THR A 53 9.91 -3.71 -6.70
C THR A 53 10.86 -3.82 -5.50
N ALA A 54 12.02 -4.46 -5.68
CA ALA A 54 13.07 -4.52 -4.67
C ALA A 54 13.59 -3.11 -4.31
N THR A 55 14.00 -2.32 -5.30
CA THR A 55 14.49 -0.93 -5.09
C THR A 55 13.44 -0.01 -4.47
N LYS A 56 12.16 -0.13 -4.86
CA LYS A 56 11.02 0.60 -4.22
C LYS A 56 10.84 0.27 -2.73
N SER A 57 11.37 -0.86 -2.27
CA SER A 57 11.39 -1.25 -0.85
C SER A 57 12.54 -0.58 -0.08
N PHE A 58 13.64 -0.24 -0.76
CA PHE A 58 14.83 0.44 -0.21
C PHE A 58 14.70 1.99 -0.13
N LYS A 59 13.52 2.49 0.27
CA LYS A 59 13.20 3.93 0.51
C LYS A 59 13.09 4.88 -0.70
N ALA A 60 13.30 4.46 -1.95
CA ALA A 60 13.10 5.35 -3.10
C ALA A 60 11.65 5.88 -3.20
N GLN A 61 11.47 7.19 -3.01
CA GLN A 61 10.15 7.84 -2.91
C GLN A 61 9.65 8.39 -4.26
N HIS A 62 9.57 7.55 -5.29
CA HIS A 62 8.95 7.99 -6.54
C HIS A 62 7.42 8.06 -6.40
N PRO A 63 6.77 9.15 -6.85
CA PRO A 63 5.32 9.23 -6.90
C PRO A 63 4.80 8.22 -7.93
N VAL A 64 3.95 7.29 -7.49
CA VAL A 64 3.19 6.46 -8.42
C VAL A 64 1.97 7.27 -8.87
N PHE A 65 1.82 7.43 -10.17
CA PHE A 65 0.61 7.95 -10.81
C PHE A 65 -0.30 6.79 -11.20
N HIS A 66 -1.61 6.92 -10.98
CA HIS A 66 -2.60 5.94 -11.44
C HIS A 66 -3.61 6.59 -12.39
N VAL A 67 -4.10 5.81 -13.35
CA VAL A 67 -4.98 6.27 -14.43
C VAL A 67 -6.45 5.94 -14.11
N VAL A 68 -6.88 6.17 -12.87
CA VAL A 68 -8.21 5.78 -12.38
C VAL A 68 -8.85 6.95 -11.63
N TYR A 69 -10.14 7.19 -11.84
CA TYR A 69 -10.91 8.11 -11.01
C TYR A 69 -11.29 7.44 -9.69
N VAL A 70 -11.13 8.14 -8.57
CA VAL A 70 -11.84 7.79 -7.34
C VAL A 70 -13.11 8.63 -7.28
N TYR A 71 -14.26 7.97 -7.27
CA TYR A 71 -15.53 8.61 -6.98
C TYR A 71 -16.00 8.26 -5.57
N LEU A 72 -16.80 9.16 -5.03
CA LEU A 72 -17.57 8.99 -3.81
C LEU A 72 -19.05 9.11 -4.19
N CYS A 73 -19.76 7.99 -4.13
CA CYS A 73 -21.20 7.92 -4.34
C CYS A 73 -21.90 7.98 -2.99
N GLU A 74 -22.91 8.83 -2.90
CA GLU A 74 -23.73 8.97 -1.69
C GLU A 74 -25.21 8.84 -2.04
N THR A 75 -25.98 8.13 -1.22
CA THR A 75 -27.41 7.87 -1.47
C THR A 75 -28.28 8.82 -0.65
N VAL A 76 -28.77 9.89 -1.28
CA VAL A 76 -29.63 10.87 -0.63
C VAL A 76 -31.07 10.36 -0.57
N LYS A 77 -31.60 10.22 0.66
CA LYS A 77 -32.98 9.76 0.92
C LYS A 77 -34.07 10.75 0.49
N ASN A 78 -33.70 11.96 0.06
CA ASN A 78 -34.62 12.90 -0.58
C ASN A 78 -35.08 12.31 -1.92
N LYS A 79 -36.32 11.82 -1.92
CA LYS A 79 -36.96 11.23 -3.11
C LYS A 79 -36.88 12.22 -4.28
N SER A 80 -36.51 11.72 -5.46
CA SER A 80 -36.83 12.41 -6.70
C SER A 80 -38.35 12.62 -6.81
N LYS A 81 -38.81 13.45 -7.75
CA LYS A 81 -40.23 13.52 -8.12
C LYS A 81 -40.80 12.13 -8.47
N ASP A 82 -39.93 11.22 -8.90
CA ASP A 82 -40.21 9.84 -9.31
C ASP A 82 -40.13 8.81 -8.16
N GLY A 83 -39.98 9.26 -6.91
CA GLY A 83 -39.93 8.40 -5.72
C GLY A 83 -38.60 7.65 -5.48
N ASN A 84 -37.76 7.51 -6.51
CA ASN A 84 -36.45 6.84 -6.42
C ASN A 84 -35.43 7.62 -5.58
N PRO A 85 -34.50 6.93 -4.88
CA PRO A 85 -33.40 7.56 -4.16
C PRO A 85 -32.42 8.22 -5.13
N ARG A 86 -31.89 9.40 -4.76
CA ARG A 86 -30.96 10.14 -5.61
C ARG A 86 -29.52 9.80 -5.21
N ILE A 87 -28.77 9.19 -6.11
CA ILE A 87 -27.32 9.01 -5.96
C ILE A 87 -26.61 10.31 -6.40
N ILE A 88 -25.70 10.81 -5.57
CA ILE A 88 -24.78 11.90 -5.92
C ILE A 88 -23.39 11.30 -6.11
N GLU A 89 -22.88 11.32 -7.34
CA GLU A 89 -21.48 10.98 -7.63
C GLU A 89 -20.61 12.25 -7.49
N THR A 90 -19.63 12.22 -6.58
CA THR A 90 -18.60 13.28 -6.46
C THR A 90 -17.25 12.71 -6.86
N VAL A 91 -16.55 13.35 -7.81
CA VAL A 91 -15.17 12.96 -8.15
C VAL A 91 -14.23 13.48 -7.06
N ALA A 92 -13.72 12.57 -6.25
CA ALA A 92 -12.86 12.89 -5.11
C ALA A 92 -11.37 12.98 -5.50
N VAL A 93 -10.95 12.16 -6.48
CA VAL A 93 -9.57 12.12 -6.97
C VAL A 93 -9.61 12.06 -8.51
N PRO A 94 -9.12 13.09 -9.23
CA PRO A 94 -9.07 13.08 -10.69
C PRO A 94 -8.02 12.10 -11.23
N ILE A 95 -8.15 11.71 -12.52
CA ILE A 95 -7.16 10.85 -13.20
C ILE A 95 -5.75 11.44 -13.06
N ARG A 96 -4.74 10.58 -12.86
CA ARG A 96 -3.32 10.95 -12.71
C ARG A 96 -3.02 11.80 -11.49
N SER A 97 -3.90 11.79 -10.49
CA SER A 97 -3.47 12.18 -9.16
C SER A 97 -2.31 11.30 -8.69
N THR A 98 -1.39 11.91 -7.96
CA THR A 98 -0.32 11.19 -7.27
C THR A 98 -0.90 10.33 -6.15
N THR A 99 -0.27 9.18 -5.91
CA THR A 99 -0.49 8.43 -4.65
C THR A 99 -0.09 9.24 -3.42
N ARG A 100 -0.64 8.87 -2.26
CA ARG A 100 -0.52 9.55 -0.96
C ARG A 100 -1.30 10.87 -0.84
N LEU A 101 -2.18 11.16 -1.79
CA LEU A 101 -3.09 12.30 -1.72
C LEU A 101 -4.07 12.13 -0.53
N ARG A 102 -4.22 13.18 0.28
CA ARG A 102 -5.26 13.31 1.30
C ARG A 102 -6.23 14.39 0.85
N MET A 103 -7.50 14.04 0.65
CA MET A 103 -8.56 14.97 0.25
C MET A 103 -9.57 15.10 1.39
N ALA A 104 -10.06 16.31 1.64
CA ALA A 104 -11.16 16.56 2.56
C ALA A 104 -12.43 16.88 1.76
N LEU A 105 -13.49 16.15 2.02
CA LEU A 105 -14.80 16.32 1.38
C LEU A 105 -15.82 16.72 2.43
N THR A 106 -16.53 17.81 2.21
CA THR A 106 -17.49 18.36 3.18
C THR A 106 -18.92 18.12 2.68
N LEU A 107 -19.66 17.27 3.38
CA LEU A 107 -21.04 16.88 3.03
C LEU A 107 -22.03 17.45 4.06
N LYS A 108 -23.12 18.06 3.59
CA LYS A 108 -24.12 18.71 4.47
C LYS A 108 -25.22 17.73 4.89
N HIS A 109 -24.97 16.95 5.94
CA HIS A 109 -25.91 15.97 6.50
C HIS A 109 -26.26 16.21 7.96
N LYS A 110 -27.49 15.83 8.32
CA LYS A 110 -28.04 15.90 9.70
C LYS A 110 -28.40 14.54 10.29
N GLN A 111 -28.27 13.48 9.50
CA GLN A 111 -28.61 12.10 9.85
C GLN A 111 -27.49 11.17 9.40
N ASP A 112 -27.51 9.95 9.91
CA ASP A 112 -26.57 8.88 9.55
C ASP A 112 -26.83 8.39 8.11
N TYR A 113 -25.76 8.13 7.37
CA TYR A 113 -25.82 7.90 5.91
C TYR A 113 -24.71 6.97 5.41
N ASP A 114 -24.97 6.35 4.25
CA ASP A 114 -24.04 5.43 3.59
C ASP A 114 -23.28 6.11 2.45
N VAL A 115 -21.98 5.81 2.39
CA VAL A 115 -21.03 6.37 1.43
C VAL A 115 -20.29 5.22 0.74
N VAL A 116 -20.33 5.19 -0.59
CA VAL A 116 -19.62 4.18 -1.40
C VAL A 116 -18.42 4.84 -2.08
N VAL A 117 -17.22 4.34 -1.80
CA VAL A 117 -15.98 4.72 -2.47
C VAL A 117 -15.68 3.70 -3.55
N GLY A 118 -15.55 4.15 -4.80
CA GLY A 118 -15.34 3.27 -5.94
C GLY A 118 -14.40 3.84 -6.98
N PHE A 119 -14.03 2.96 -7.93
CA PHE A 119 -13.16 3.28 -9.05
C PHE A 119 -13.95 3.30 -10.35
N LYS A 120 -13.72 4.35 -11.15
CA LYS A 120 -14.31 4.53 -12.48
C LYS A 120 -13.19 4.65 -13.51
N GLU A 121 -13.25 3.82 -14.54
CA GLU A 121 -12.35 3.93 -15.68
C GLU A 121 -12.71 5.17 -16.53
N PRO A 122 -11.73 5.84 -17.15
CA PRO A 122 -12.03 6.88 -18.14
C PRO A 122 -12.82 6.32 -19.33
N THR A 123 -13.76 7.13 -19.81
CA THR A 123 -14.75 6.80 -20.85
C THR A 123 -14.13 6.12 -22.08
N GLY A 124 -14.67 4.95 -22.45
CA GLY A 124 -14.26 4.21 -23.66
C GLY A 124 -14.51 2.70 -23.62
N ARG A 125 -14.79 2.13 -22.44
CA ARG A 125 -15.18 0.73 -22.23
C ARG A 125 -16.57 0.66 -21.55
N PRO A 126 -17.32 -0.46 -21.68
CA PRO A 126 -18.59 -0.62 -20.96
C PRO A 126 -18.38 -0.40 -19.45
N ARG A 127 -19.24 0.39 -18.82
CA ARG A 127 -19.12 0.83 -17.42
C ARG A 127 -19.13 -0.36 -16.45
N THR A 128 -17.96 -0.86 -16.08
CA THR A 128 -17.74 -1.47 -14.76
C THR A 128 -17.31 -0.36 -13.81
N ASP A 129 -18.28 0.38 -13.30
CA ASP A 129 -18.11 1.14 -12.07
C ASP A 129 -17.92 0.12 -10.93
N VAL A 130 -16.73 0.06 -10.33
CA VAL A 130 -16.38 -0.96 -9.32
C VAL A 130 -16.46 -0.34 -7.91
N PRO A 131 -17.58 -0.50 -7.18
CA PRO A 131 -17.69 -0.02 -5.81
C PRO A 131 -16.75 -0.82 -4.90
N THR A 132 -15.71 -0.17 -4.37
CA THR A 132 -14.64 -0.90 -3.67
C THR A 132 -14.97 -1.09 -2.19
N LEU A 133 -15.42 -0.01 -1.54
CA LEU A 133 -15.67 0.06 -0.10
C LEU A 133 -16.98 0.82 0.13
N GLN A 134 -17.78 0.36 1.09
CA GLN A 134 -18.95 1.06 1.60
C GLN A 134 -18.67 1.48 3.04
N TYR A 135 -19.18 2.62 3.45
CA TYR A 135 -19.00 3.18 4.78
C TYR A 135 -20.34 3.64 5.30
N THR A 136 -20.71 3.21 6.50
CA THR A 136 -21.88 3.73 7.21
C THR A 136 -21.38 4.74 8.23
N ILE A 137 -21.71 6.02 8.02
CA ILE A 137 -21.32 7.13 8.88
C ILE A 137 -22.38 7.27 9.97
N MET A 138 -22.08 6.78 11.17
CA MET A 138 -23.00 6.74 12.32
C MET A 138 -22.78 7.88 13.32
N GLY A 139 -23.80 8.21 14.10
CA GLY A 139 -23.72 9.21 15.18
C GLY A 139 -23.74 10.66 14.71
N VAL A 140 -23.95 10.92 13.42
CA VAL A 140 -24.09 12.27 12.85
C VAL A 140 -25.29 12.96 13.49
N GLN A 141 -26.40 12.25 13.64
CA GLN A 141 -27.62 12.80 14.24
C GLN A 141 -27.44 13.22 15.71
N ALA A 142 -26.79 12.38 16.51
CA ALA A 142 -26.55 12.66 17.94
C ALA A 142 -25.58 13.85 18.11
N THR A 143 -24.48 13.85 17.35
CA THR A 143 -23.51 14.96 17.35
C THR A 143 -24.15 16.27 16.86
N TYR A 144 -25.02 16.21 15.84
CA TYR A 144 -25.76 17.38 15.36
C TYR A 144 -26.69 17.97 16.43
N HIS A 145 -27.40 17.13 17.20
CA HIS A 145 -28.26 17.58 18.31
C HIS A 145 -27.45 18.31 19.38
N ASN A 146 -26.38 17.66 19.88
CA ASN A 146 -25.50 18.19 20.93
C ASN A 146 -24.82 19.52 20.54
N LEU A 147 -24.57 19.74 19.24
CA LEU A 147 -23.98 20.98 18.73
C LEU A 147 -25.03 22.05 18.43
N THR A 148 -26.25 21.66 18.05
CA THR A 148 -27.39 22.59 17.89
C THR A 148 -27.80 23.18 19.25
N GLU A 149 -27.78 22.39 20.33
CA GLU A 149 -27.96 22.87 21.71
C GLU A 149 -26.95 23.97 22.12
N ARG A 150 -25.76 23.96 21.50
CA ARG A 150 -24.71 24.98 21.70
C ARG A 150 -24.85 26.19 20.77
N GLY A 151 -25.99 26.36 20.09
CA GLY A 151 -26.28 27.49 19.21
C GLY A 151 -25.64 27.40 17.82
N ALA A 152 -25.17 26.22 17.41
CA ALA A 152 -24.44 26.05 16.15
C ALA A 152 -25.41 25.83 14.97
N THR A 153 -25.26 26.61 13.88
CA THR A 153 -26.33 26.77 12.87
C THR A 153 -26.14 26.01 11.56
N ASP A 154 -24.90 25.80 11.10
CA ASP A 154 -24.60 25.10 9.84
C ASP A 154 -23.51 24.05 10.10
N ALA A 155 -23.94 22.78 10.17
CA ALA A 155 -23.05 21.64 10.38
C ALA A 155 -22.82 20.91 9.08
N ALA A 156 -21.59 20.45 8.88
CA ALA A 156 -21.22 19.59 7.78
C ALA A 156 -20.25 18.50 8.25
N VAL A 157 -20.37 17.31 7.65
CA VAL A 157 -19.47 16.19 7.91
C VAL A 157 -18.30 16.30 6.94
N ARG A 158 -17.11 16.52 7.49
CA ARG A 158 -15.83 16.48 6.77
C ARG A 158 -15.31 15.04 6.78
N LEU A 159 -15.28 14.42 5.61
CA LEU A 159 -14.66 13.11 5.38
C LEU A 159 -13.24 13.32 4.86
N ASN A 160 -12.23 12.80 5.55
CA ASN A 160 -10.86 12.77 5.04
C ASN A 160 -10.63 11.45 4.29
N LEU A 161 -10.48 11.54 2.97
CA LEU A 161 -10.19 10.45 2.06
C LEU A 161 -8.68 10.34 1.83
N LEU A 162 -8.11 9.16 2.03
CA LEU A 162 -6.72 8.85 1.73
C LEU A 162 -6.62 8.01 0.45
N TYR A 163 -5.83 8.49 -0.52
CA TYR A 163 -5.38 7.69 -1.64
C TYR A 163 -4.01 7.07 -1.35
N SER A 164 -3.96 5.78 -1.07
CA SER A 164 -2.76 5.09 -0.58
C SER A 164 -1.67 4.88 -1.64
N LYS A 165 -0.43 4.54 -1.21
CA LYS A 165 0.67 4.12 -2.11
C LYS A 165 0.36 2.83 -2.90
N GLY A 166 -0.64 2.07 -2.48
CA GLY A 166 -1.08 0.84 -3.15
C GLY A 166 -2.15 1.06 -4.22
N GLY A 167 -2.54 2.30 -4.51
CA GLY A 167 -3.63 2.60 -5.44
C GLY A 167 -5.03 2.36 -4.87
N LEU A 168 -5.16 2.04 -3.58
CA LEU A 168 -6.44 1.91 -2.86
C LEU A 168 -6.86 3.27 -2.28
N ALA A 169 -8.13 3.64 -2.44
CA ALA A 169 -8.73 4.80 -1.80
C ALA A 169 -9.63 4.37 -0.63
N GLY A 170 -9.68 5.17 0.44
CA GLY A 170 -10.59 4.92 1.56
C GLY A 170 -10.72 6.11 2.48
N ILE A 171 -11.84 6.18 3.22
CA ILE A 171 -12.07 7.18 4.26
C ILE A 171 -11.27 6.78 5.50
N THR A 172 -10.43 7.67 6.01
CA THR A 172 -9.63 7.44 7.22
C THR A 172 -10.21 8.09 8.47
N GLU A 173 -11.04 9.12 8.30
CA GLU A 173 -11.54 9.96 9.39
C GLU A 173 -12.83 10.65 8.95
N ALA A 174 -13.77 10.82 9.87
CA ALA A 174 -14.99 11.59 9.67
C ALA A 174 -15.16 12.56 10.86
N VAL A 175 -15.39 13.83 10.58
CA VAL A 175 -15.47 14.89 11.62
C VAL A 175 -16.68 15.75 11.34
N VAL A 176 -17.54 15.98 12.34
CA VAL A 176 -18.57 17.01 12.23
C VAL A 176 -17.91 18.36 12.50
N VAL A 177 -17.94 19.24 11.51
CA VAL A 177 -17.47 20.62 11.60
C VAL A 177 -18.70 21.52 11.61
N VAL A 178 -18.76 22.47 12.54
CA VAL A 178 -19.91 23.37 12.64
C VAL A 178 -19.44 24.81 12.78
N THR A 179 -20.08 25.70 12.01
CA THR A 179 -19.91 27.14 12.19
C THR A 179 -20.85 27.61 13.30
N VAL A 180 -20.24 28.06 14.40
CA VAL A 180 -20.94 28.81 15.44
C VAL A 180 -20.92 30.26 14.99
N LYS A 181 -22.10 30.85 14.78
CA LYS A 181 -22.19 32.30 14.63
C LYS A 181 -21.95 32.91 16.00
N ASP A 182 -20.78 33.52 16.20
CA ASP A 182 -20.49 34.33 17.37
C ASP A 182 -21.43 35.55 17.37
N VAL A 183 -22.62 35.38 17.96
CA VAL A 183 -23.56 36.47 18.23
C VAL A 183 -22.92 37.33 19.32
N GLY A 184 -22.26 38.40 18.89
CA GLY A 184 -21.30 39.14 19.70
C GLY A 184 -21.83 39.61 21.05
N LEU A 185 -21.36 38.96 22.12
CA LEU A 185 -21.31 39.50 23.49
C LEU A 185 -20.17 40.54 23.65
N THR A 186 -19.92 41.30 22.58
CA THR A 186 -18.78 42.20 22.36
C THR A 186 -18.95 43.51 23.13
N GLY A 187 -19.00 43.42 24.47
CA GLY A 187 -19.12 44.61 25.33
C GLY A 187 -18.78 44.46 26.81
N LYS A 188 -18.67 43.24 27.38
CA LYS A 188 -18.52 43.09 28.85
C LYS A 188 -17.55 42.02 29.38
N ILE A 189 -16.95 41.15 28.56
CA ILE A 189 -16.22 39.97 29.05
C ILE A 189 -14.68 40.13 29.03
N ASP A 190 -14.13 41.10 28.30
CA ASP A 190 -12.67 41.41 28.24
C ASP A 190 -12.03 41.89 29.57
N ARG A 191 -12.75 41.80 30.70
CA ARG A 191 -12.24 42.12 32.04
C ARG A 191 -12.11 40.92 32.99
N LEU A 192 -12.41 39.68 32.55
CA LEU A 192 -12.52 38.53 33.47
C LEU A 192 -11.62 37.33 33.20
N PHE A 193 -10.91 37.24 32.07
CA PHE A 193 -10.07 36.08 31.71
C PHE A 193 -8.65 36.43 31.22
N GLY A 194 -8.06 37.50 31.78
CA GLY A 194 -6.61 37.73 31.68
C GLY A 194 -5.86 36.81 32.65
N GLY A 195 -5.62 35.55 32.27
CA GLY A 195 -5.11 34.52 33.18
C GLY A 195 -4.52 33.28 32.50
N GLU A 196 -3.42 33.48 31.78
CA GLU A 196 -2.25 32.57 31.73
C GLU A 196 -2.49 31.05 31.87
N PHE A 197 -3.03 30.39 30.84
CA PHE A 197 -2.80 28.95 30.60
C PHE A 197 -2.71 28.68 29.08
N PHE A 198 -2.02 27.61 28.70
CA PHE A 198 -1.62 27.23 27.34
C PHE A 198 -0.47 28.05 26.73
N ARG A 199 0.73 27.81 27.26
CA ARG A 199 1.97 27.85 26.48
C ARG A 199 2.62 26.46 26.48
N THR A 200 3.36 26.16 25.41
CA THR A 200 4.18 24.97 25.07
C THR A 200 3.51 23.81 24.33
N LEU A 201 3.60 23.84 22.99
CA LEU A 201 4.46 22.88 22.26
C LEU A 201 4.81 23.42 20.85
N ASP A 202 5.95 24.11 20.75
CA ASP A 202 6.61 24.49 19.49
C ASP A 202 7.82 23.56 19.25
N THR A 203 7.99 23.04 18.03
CA THR A 203 9.20 22.41 17.42
C THR A 203 8.76 21.96 15.99
N ASP A 204 9.30 22.36 14.83
CA ASP A 204 10.39 23.28 14.47
C ASP A 204 10.14 23.89 13.07
N SER A 205 10.63 25.13 12.87
CA SER A 205 11.46 25.69 11.77
C SER A 205 11.42 25.07 10.34
N SER A 206 11.52 25.79 9.21
CA SER A 206 12.26 27.04 8.86
C SER A 206 11.56 27.76 7.68
N THR A 207 11.20 29.06 7.68
CA THR A 207 11.98 30.32 7.52
C THR A 207 12.76 30.54 6.21
N VAL A 208 12.33 31.52 5.39
CA VAL A 208 13.16 32.54 4.68
C VAL A 208 12.31 33.83 4.49
N SER A 209 12.92 35.02 4.65
CA SER A 209 12.31 36.37 4.54
C SER A 209 12.67 37.05 3.18
N ALA A 210 12.18 38.23 2.77
CA ALA A 210 11.48 39.35 3.41
C ALA A 210 10.46 39.99 2.39
N SER A 211 10.00 41.26 2.38
CA SER A 211 10.37 42.52 3.07
C SER A 211 9.16 43.45 3.30
N GLU A 212 9.26 44.76 3.02
CA GLU A 212 8.35 45.84 3.47
C GLU A 212 7.55 46.53 2.35
N GLY A 213 6.41 47.13 2.72
CA GLY A 213 5.64 48.09 1.90
C GLY A 213 4.51 48.73 2.71
N THR A 214 4.41 50.06 2.72
CA THR A 214 3.67 50.84 3.75
C THR A 214 2.29 51.34 3.29
N LYS A 215 1.36 51.49 4.28
CA LYS A 215 0.35 52.56 4.46
C LYS A 215 -1.16 52.25 4.21
N VAL A 216 -1.99 52.89 5.06
CA VAL A 216 -3.43 53.25 4.92
C VAL A 216 -4.53 52.22 5.31
N GLU A 217 -5.06 52.42 6.53
CA GLU A 217 -6.49 52.61 6.85
C GLU A 217 -7.56 51.51 6.56
N GLY A 218 -8.26 51.08 7.62
CA GLY A 218 -9.73 50.99 7.56
C GLY A 218 -10.42 49.65 7.27
N GLU A 219 -9.76 48.48 7.34
CA GLU A 219 -10.49 47.22 7.16
C GLU A 219 -11.35 46.80 8.37
N LEU A 220 -12.65 46.59 8.09
CA LEU A 220 -13.59 45.88 8.94
C LEU A 220 -13.06 44.47 9.26
N LYS A 221 -12.59 44.28 10.51
CA LYS A 221 -12.28 42.94 11.04
C LYS A 221 -13.52 42.06 10.98
N LYS A 222 -13.60 41.20 9.96
CA LYS A 222 -14.59 40.12 9.91
C LYS A 222 -14.45 39.28 11.20
N PRO A 223 -15.55 38.90 11.86
CA PRO A 223 -15.49 38.08 13.06
C PRO A 223 -14.76 36.77 12.75
N VAL A 224 -13.81 36.40 13.61
CA VAL A 224 -13.04 35.17 13.47
C VAL A 224 -13.92 34.00 13.88
N GLU A 225 -14.59 33.37 12.93
CA GLU A 225 -15.42 32.19 13.16
C GLU A 225 -14.60 31.06 13.80
N LYS A 226 -14.93 30.72 15.06
CA LYS A 226 -14.31 29.58 15.75
C LYS A 226 -14.97 28.29 15.30
N LEU A 227 -14.22 27.45 14.61
CA LEU A 227 -14.68 26.15 14.15
C LEU A 227 -14.71 25.14 15.31
N GLY A 228 -15.91 24.77 15.76
CA GLY A 228 -16.10 23.61 16.61
C GLY A 228 -16.03 22.33 15.77
N SER A 229 -15.27 21.34 16.24
CA SER A 229 -15.19 20.01 15.62
C SER A 229 -15.51 18.91 16.63
N SER A 230 -16.02 17.78 16.14
CA SER A 230 -16.20 16.56 16.93
C SER A 230 -15.97 15.35 16.03
N GLU A 231 -15.07 14.45 16.47
CA GLU A 231 -14.74 13.24 15.72
C GLU A 231 -15.90 12.24 15.74
N ILE A 232 -16.10 11.58 14.60
CA ILE A 232 -17.04 10.46 14.42
C ILE A 232 -16.26 9.24 13.94
N THR A 233 -16.59 8.07 14.47
CA THR A 233 -16.04 6.80 14.00
C THR A 233 -16.84 6.29 12.80
N PRO A 234 -16.29 6.29 11.57
CA PRO A 234 -16.94 5.66 10.42
C PRO A 234 -16.89 4.13 10.56
N ILE A 235 -17.99 3.45 10.29
CA ILE A 235 -18.02 1.98 10.21
C ILE A 235 -17.77 1.57 8.76
N LEU A 236 -16.75 0.74 8.53
CA LEU A 236 -16.36 0.26 7.21
C LEU A 236 -17.03 -1.08 6.90
N GLU A 237 -17.84 -1.13 5.85
CA GLU A 237 -18.38 -2.36 5.27
C GLU A 237 -17.81 -2.60 3.86
N PRO A 238 -17.10 -3.71 3.61
CA PRO A 238 -16.48 -3.96 2.30
C PRO A 238 -17.52 -4.37 1.24
N ALA A 239 -17.61 -3.59 0.16
CA ALA A 239 -18.67 -3.74 -0.85
C ALA A 239 -18.50 -4.96 -1.79
N ILE A 240 -17.28 -5.23 -2.29
CA ILE A 240 -17.02 -6.35 -3.22
C ILE A 240 -16.12 -7.42 -2.61
N ILE A 241 -14.98 -7.04 -2.02
CA ILE A 241 -14.01 -7.98 -1.48
C ILE A 241 -13.94 -7.82 0.04
N LYS A 242 -14.57 -8.74 0.77
CA LYS A 242 -14.44 -8.83 2.23
C LYS A 242 -12.95 -9.04 2.59
N PRO A 243 -12.28 -8.09 3.27
CA PRO A 243 -10.92 -8.28 3.71
C PRO A 243 -10.88 -9.47 4.67
N THR A 244 -9.94 -10.38 4.46
CA THR A 244 -9.78 -11.53 5.36
C THR A 244 -9.61 -11.06 6.80
N SER A 245 -10.45 -11.60 7.68
CA SER A 245 -10.46 -11.27 9.10
C SER A 245 -9.11 -11.62 9.75
N PRO A 246 -8.75 -11.01 10.90
CA PRO A 246 -7.53 -11.38 11.62
C PRO A 246 -7.51 -12.88 12.00
N GLY A 247 -8.68 -13.47 12.29
CA GLY A 247 -8.83 -14.91 12.54
C GLY A 247 -8.50 -15.77 11.31
N GLU A 248 -9.09 -15.46 10.15
CA GLU A 248 -8.80 -16.15 8.88
C GLU A 248 -7.35 -15.96 8.45
N LYS A 249 -6.78 -14.75 8.59
CA LYS A 249 -5.36 -14.49 8.34
C LYS A 249 -4.46 -15.36 9.23
N LYS A 250 -4.81 -15.52 10.51
CA LYS A 250 -4.08 -16.42 11.45
C LYS A 250 -4.24 -17.89 11.05
N ALA A 251 -5.43 -18.32 10.64
CA ALA A 251 -5.69 -19.68 10.16
C ALA A 251 -4.95 -19.98 8.83
N GLY A 252 -4.97 -19.05 7.88
CA GLY A 252 -4.23 -19.14 6.61
C GLY A 252 -2.73 -19.19 6.82
N ARG A 253 -2.18 -18.36 7.72
CA ARG A 253 -0.76 -18.46 8.15
C ARG A 253 -0.45 -19.82 8.77
N LYS A 254 -1.33 -20.36 9.62
CA LYS A 254 -1.16 -21.73 10.16
C LYS A 254 -1.16 -22.80 9.06
N ARG A 255 -1.98 -22.67 8.02
CA ARG A 255 -1.93 -23.58 6.85
C ARG A 255 -0.62 -23.45 6.07
N LEU A 256 -0.06 -22.25 5.97
CA LEU A 256 1.25 -22.02 5.32
C LEU A 256 2.42 -22.73 6.04
N ILE A 257 2.27 -23.10 7.32
CA ILE A 257 3.26 -23.87 8.10
C ILE A 257 3.43 -25.29 7.55
N PHE A 258 2.57 -25.78 6.64
CA PHE A 258 2.82 -27.07 5.94
C PHE A 258 4.16 -27.11 5.18
N ASN A 259 4.77 -25.95 4.89
CA ASN A 259 6.15 -25.85 4.39
C ASN A 259 7.21 -26.42 5.36
N ALA A 260 6.88 -26.71 6.63
CA ALA A 260 7.76 -27.43 7.56
C ALA A 260 8.13 -28.84 7.04
N ALA A 261 7.23 -29.50 6.29
CA ALA A 261 7.55 -30.77 5.62
C ALA A 261 8.59 -30.58 4.49
N ALA A 262 8.59 -29.43 3.82
CA ALA A 262 9.62 -29.08 2.84
C ALA A 262 10.96 -28.71 3.53
N SER A 263 10.92 -27.97 4.65
CA SER A 263 12.09 -27.63 5.45
C SER A 263 12.80 -28.89 5.99
N THR A 264 12.06 -29.77 6.68
CA THR A 264 12.61 -31.03 7.19
C THR A 264 13.11 -31.97 6.08
N LYS A 265 12.50 -31.95 4.89
CA LYS A 265 13.05 -32.65 3.71
C LYS A 265 14.38 -32.03 3.27
N HIS A 266 14.45 -30.70 3.19
CA HIS A 266 15.65 -29.96 2.81
C HIS A 266 16.79 -30.20 3.82
N GLU A 267 16.55 -30.00 5.11
CA GLU A 267 17.49 -30.26 6.22
C GLU A 267 18.01 -31.71 6.19
N ARG A 268 17.13 -32.69 5.89
CA ARG A 268 17.50 -34.10 5.74
C ARG A 268 18.36 -34.34 4.50
N GLU A 269 18.08 -33.67 3.39
CA GLU A 269 18.86 -33.77 2.16
C GLU A 269 20.22 -33.08 2.30
N GLU A 270 20.30 -31.94 2.99
CA GLU A 270 21.54 -31.27 3.38
C GLU A 270 22.39 -32.15 4.30
N GLY A 271 21.82 -32.70 5.39
CA GLY A 271 22.54 -33.62 6.27
C GLY A 271 23.03 -34.88 5.56
N PHE A 272 22.33 -35.36 4.52
CA PHE A 272 22.84 -36.45 3.66
C PHE A 272 23.97 -36.00 2.72
N ASN A 273 23.94 -34.77 2.22
CA ASN A 273 24.98 -34.21 1.36
C ASN A 273 26.25 -33.90 2.17
N ASP A 274 26.11 -33.39 3.39
CA ASP A 274 27.21 -33.14 4.33
C ASP A 274 27.90 -34.42 4.77
N LEU A 275 27.12 -35.45 5.13
CA LEU A 275 27.65 -36.77 5.44
C LEU A 275 28.34 -37.39 4.22
N GLU A 276 27.78 -37.26 3.02
CA GLU A 276 28.44 -37.73 1.79
C GLU A 276 29.76 -36.98 1.54
N GLY A 277 29.77 -35.65 1.67
CA GLY A 277 30.98 -34.83 1.57
C GLY A 277 32.04 -35.22 2.60
N PHE A 278 31.64 -35.49 3.84
CA PHE A 278 32.54 -36.01 4.88
C PHE A 278 33.11 -37.39 4.50
N LEU A 279 32.27 -38.34 4.07
CA LEU A 279 32.72 -39.68 3.67
C LEU A 279 33.60 -39.67 2.41
N TYR A 280 33.48 -38.67 1.53
CA TYR A 280 34.44 -38.46 0.45
C TYR A 280 35.77 -37.90 0.95
N ARG A 281 35.76 -36.84 1.77
CA ARG A 281 36.98 -36.26 2.37
C ARG A 281 37.74 -37.30 3.20
N PHE A 282 37.04 -38.03 4.06
CA PHE A 282 37.62 -39.08 4.91
C PHE A 282 38.18 -40.25 4.10
N ARG A 283 37.53 -40.64 2.99
CA ARG A 283 38.12 -41.61 2.04
C ARG A 283 39.43 -41.10 1.47
N CYS A 284 39.51 -39.84 1.04
CA CYS A 284 40.74 -39.29 0.46
C CYS A 284 41.90 -39.32 1.46
N LEU A 285 41.64 -38.95 2.73
CA LEU A 285 42.62 -39.08 3.82
C LEU A 285 43.08 -40.53 4.02
N LEU A 286 42.16 -41.49 4.08
CA LEU A 286 42.49 -42.92 4.24
C LEU A 286 43.18 -43.56 3.02
N SER A 287 43.11 -42.94 1.83
CA SER A 287 43.64 -43.52 0.59
C SER A 287 45.10 -43.16 0.33
N GLY A 288 45.75 -42.36 1.19
CA GLY A 288 47.15 -41.94 1.04
C GLY A 288 47.43 -41.16 -0.26
N LEU A 289 46.42 -40.47 -0.82
CA LEU A 289 46.57 -39.64 -2.02
C LEU A 289 47.24 -38.29 -1.64
N GLY A 290 48.55 -38.37 -1.37
CA GLY A 290 49.41 -37.27 -0.93
C GLY A 290 49.92 -37.46 0.50
N GLU A 291 50.97 -36.73 0.89
CA GLU A 291 51.42 -36.63 2.29
C GLU A 291 50.34 -35.92 3.10
N SER A 292 49.42 -36.70 3.68
CA SER A 292 48.39 -36.16 4.56
C SER A 292 48.94 -36.09 5.98
N PRO A 293 48.74 -34.98 6.73
CA PRO A 293 49.09 -34.94 8.15
C PRO A 293 48.40 -36.04 8.95
N PHE A 294 47.23 -36.51 8.48
CA PHE A 294 46.47 -37.60 9.08
C PHE A 294 47.26 -38.92 9.16
N ASP A 295 48.15 -39.22 8.20
CA ASP A 295 49.00 -40.42 8.27
C ASP A 295 50.11 -40.32 9.33
N GLY A 296 50.53 -39.10 9.70
CA GLY A 296 51.48 -38.86 10.79
C GLY A 296 50.84 -38.85 12.19
N PHE A 297 49.51 -38.66 12.27
CA PHE A 297 48.76 -38.58 13.53
C PHE A 297 47.82 -39.79 13.78
N SER A 298 47.78 -40.79 12.90
CA SER A 298 46.93 -41.98 13.07
C SER A 298 47.71 -43.30 12.95
N ILE A 299 47.37 -44.27 13.80
CA ILE A 299 48.00 -45.60 13.75
C ILE A 299 47.36 -46.49 12.67
N ALA A 300 48.07 -47.53 12.24
CA ALA A 300 47.60 -48.44 11.19
C ALA A 300 46.26 -49.12 11.55
N GLU A 301 46.05 -49.42 12.84
CA GLU A 301 44.80 -50.01 13.34
C GLU A 301 43.60 -49.06 13.18
N GLU A 302 43.74 -47.80 13.58
CA GLU A 302 42.70 -46.77 13.43
C GLU A 302 42.33 -46.53 11.97
N ARG A 303 43.32 -46.53 11.07
CA ARG A 303 43.09 -46.42 9.61
C ARG A 303 42.34 -47.64 9.07
N GLY A 304 42.67 -48.84 9.56
CA GLY A 304 41.92 -50.07 9.27
C GLY A 304 40.45 -49.98 9.70
N GLN A 305 40.20 -49.65 10.97
CA GLN A 305 38.84 -49.46 11.51
C GLN A 305 38.07 -48.34 10.78
N GLY A 306 38.73 -47.24 10.42
CA GLY A 306 38.16 -46.13 9.67
C GLY A 306 37.69 -46.56 8.27
N SER A 307 38.51 -47.36 7.57
CA SER A 307 38.18 -47.91 6.25
C SER A 307 36.98 -48.87 6.29
N GLU A 308 36.92 -49.74 7.29
CA GLU A 308 35.79 -50.64 7.52
C GLU A 308 34.49 -49.86 7.76
N ARG A 309 34.50 -48.90 8.70
CA ARG A 309 33.35 -48.05 9.02
C ARG A 309 32.86 -47.23 7.82
N LEU A 310 33.80 -46.69 7.02
CA LEU A 310 33.50 -46.00 5.76
C LEU A 310 32.81 -46.93 4.74
N SER A 311 33.26 -48.18 4.62
CA SER A 311 32.65 -49.17 3.72
C SER A 311 31.22 -49.52 4.15
N THR A 312 30.99 -49.67 5.46
CA THR A 312 29.68 -49.97 6.05
C THR A 312 28.70 -48.81 5.87
N ALA A 313 29.12 -47.58 6.15
CA ALA A 313 28.31 -46.37 5.95
C ALA A 313 27.86 -46.22 4.48
N ARG A 314 28.73 -46.56 3.51
CA ARG A 314 28.39 -46.57 2.08
C ARG A 314 27.33 -47.63 1.73
N ARG A 315 27.45 -48.86 2.26
CA ARG A 315 26.49 -49.96 1.99
C ARG A 315 25.07 -49.62 2.45
N ILE A 316 24.91 -49.03 3.64
CA ILE A 316 23.60 -48.65 4.21
C ILE A 316 22.82 -47.69 3.28
N ARG A 317 23.51 -46.87 2.49
CA ARG A 317 22.90 -45.86 1.61
C ARG A 317 22.33 -46.42 0.30
N VAL A 318 22.92 -47.48 -0.24
CA VAL A 318 22.56 -48.04 -1.56
C VAL A 318 21.08 -48.49 -1.66
N PRO A 319 20.50 -49.26 -0.72
CA PRO A 319 19.08 -49.64 -0.82
C PRO A 319 18.13 -48.44 -0.68
N CYS A 320 18.49 -47.43 0.12
CA CYS A 320 17.63 -46.30 0.47
C CYS A 320 17.47 -45.25 -0.65
N LYS A 321 18.30 -45.28 -1.70
CA LYS A 321 18.05 -44.54 -2.96
C LYS A 321 17.20 -45.36 -3.95
N ARG A 322 17.37 -46.68 -4.01
CA ARG A 322 16.74 -47.52 -5.05
C ARG A 322 15.22 -47.67 -4.88
N GLN A 323 14.70 -47.64 -3.65
CA GLN A 323 13.25 -47.67 -3.38
C GLN A 323 12.52 -46.33 -3.61
N ARG A 324 13.22 -45.22 -3.85
CA ARG A 324 12.61 -43.88 -4.01
C ARG A 324 12.30 -43.47 -5.46
N ASN A 325 12.67 -44.29 -6.45
CA ASN A 325 12.41 -44.03 -7.87
C ASN A 325 11.33 -44.96 -8.45
N LEU A 326 10.46 -45.52 -7.59
CA LEU A 326 9.43 -46.51 -7.95
C LEU A 326 8.03 -46.14 -7.41
N GLY A 327 7.81 -44.86 -7.08
CA GLY A 327 6.54 -44.30 -6.63
C GLY A 327 6.46 -42.81 -6.95
#